data_AF-A0A0L8L4M6-F1
#
_entry.id   AF-A0A0L8L4M6-F1
#
_cell.length_a   1.000
_cell.length_b   1.000
_cell.length_c   1.000
_cell.angle_alpha   90.00
_cell.angle_beta   90.00
_cell.angle_gamma   90.00
#
_symmetry.space_group_name_H-M   'P 1'
#
loop_
_entity.id
_entity.type
_entity.pdbx_description
1 polymer ?
#
loop_
_entity_poly.entity_id
_entity_poly.type
_entity_poly.pdbx_seq_one_letter_code
_entity_poly.pdbx_strand_id
1 'polypeptide(L)' 'MADLSQLLQQGMRRRHLNAQALAERTGIRTPRIRAFAQDGAHGPVHPTQAELAELATALALPLPEVLAAARTPQTASSA' A
#
# COMPACT_ATOMS: atom_id res chain seq x y z
N MET A 1 10.83 9.51 -5.54
CA MET A 1 9.39 9.19 -5.49
C MET A 1 9.22 8.05 -4.49
N ALA A 2 8.23 8.10 -3.59
CA ALA A 2 8.05 7.06 -2.59
C ALA A 2 7.42 5.82 -3.24
N ASP A 3 7.99 4.63 -2.97
CA ASP A 3 7.39 3.35 -3.34
C ASP A 3 6.10 3.11 -2.55
N LEU A 4 5.16 2.33 -3.12
CA LEU A 4 3.87 2.03 -2.47
C LEU A 4 4.07 1.40 -1.08
N SER A 5 5.04 0.48 -0.93
CA SER A 5 5.32 -0.17 0.35
C SER A 5 5.66 0.85 1.44
N GLN A 6 6.55 1.80 1.14
CA GLN A 6 6.96 2.86 2.05
C GLN A 6 5.79 3.81 2.38
N LEU A 7 4.99 4.17 1.37
CA LEU A 7 3.82 5.03 1.56
C LEU A 7 2.80 4.39 2.51
N LEU A 8 2.52 3.09 2.33
CA LEU A 8 1.62 2.33 3.19
C LEU A 8 2.18 2.20 4.61
N GLN A 9 3.44 1.81 4.76
CA GLN A 9 4.08 1.70 6.08
C GLN A 9 4.08 3.03 6.84
N GLN A 10 4.34 4.15 6.15
CA GLN A 10 4.28 5.48 6.75
C GLN A 10 2.85 5.86 7.16
N GLY A 11 1.86 5.61 6.30
CA GLY A 11 0.45 5.84 6.60
C GLY A 11 -0.02 5.01 7.81
N MET A 12 0.37 3.74 7.86
CA MET A 12 0.09 2.83 8.98
C MET A 12 0.67 3.34 10.29
N ARG A 13 1.96 3.74 10.28
CA ARG A 13 2.62 4.30 11.47
C ARG A 13 1.96 5.58 11.96
N ARG A 14 1.64 6.51 11.05
CA ARG A 14 0.98 7.79 11.39
C ARG A 14 -0.40 7.61 12.00
N ARG A 15 -1.13 6.56 11.62
CA ARG A 15 -2.48 6.27 12.11
C ARG A 15 -2.52 5.20 13.19
N HIS A 16 -1.36 4.67 13.61
CA HIS A 16 -1.26 3.54 14.53
C HIS A 16 -2.08 2.31 14.08
N LEU A 17 -2.16 2.07 12.77
CA LEU A 17 -2.89 0.94 12.19
C LEU A 17 -1.95 -0.20 11.85
N ASN A 18 -2.35 -1.42 12.22
CA ASN A 18 -1.69 -2.65 11.79
C ASN A 18 -2.43 -3.25 10.58
N ALA A 19 -1.88 -4.30 9.98
CA ALA A 19 -2.46 -4.94 8.80
C ALA A 19 -3.87 -5.54 9.05
N GLN A 20 -4.15 -5.97 10.27
CA GLN A 20 -5.46 -6.49 10.65
C GLN A 20 -6.50 -5.36 10.73
N ALA A 21 -6.17 -4.24 11.38
CA ALA A 21 -7.06 -3.09 11.46
C ALA A 21 -7.35 -2.48 10.07
N LEU A 22 -6.37 -2.53 9.15
CA LEU A 22 -6.59 -2.19 7.75
C LEU A 22 -7.53 -3.17 7.06
N ALA A 23 -7.39 -4.48 7.32
CA ALA A 23 -8.25 -5.50 6.74
C ALA A 23 -9.71 -5.31 7.17
N GLU A 24 -9.94 -5.02 8.44
CA GLU A 24 -11.27 -4.75 8.99
C GLU A 24 -11.89 -3.49 8.36
N ARG A 25 -11.09 -2.46 8.05
CA ARG A 25 -11.58 -1.20 7.48
C ARG A 25 -11.79 -1.22 5.97
N THR A 26 -11.04 -2.05 5.24
CA THR A 26 -11.03 -2.07 3.77
C THR A 26 -11.70 -3.31 3.18
N GLY A 27 -11.96 -4.33 4.01
CA GLY A 27 -12.40 -5.66 3.54
C GLY A 27 -11.32 -6.46 2.81
N ILE A 28 -10.10 -5.91 2.67
CA ILE A 28 -8.98 -6.59 2.02
C ILE A 28 -8.41 -7.62 2.99
N ARG A 29 -8.13 -8.82 2.50
CA ARG A 29 -7.56 -9.88 3.35
C ARG A 29 -6.20 -9.46 3.91
N THR A 30 -5.98 -9.66 5.22
CA THR A 30 -4.73 -9.33 5.93
C THR A 30 -3.44 -9.80 5.22
N PRO A 31 -3.37 -11.02 4.63
CA PRO A 31 -2.18 -11.45 3.88
C PRO A 31 -1.86 -10.54 2.68
N ARG A 32 -2.87 -10.02 1.98
CA ARG A 32 -2.68 -9.10 0.85
C ARG A 32 -2.16 -7.75 1.32
N ILE A 33 -2.73 -7.20 2.40
CA ILE A 33 -2.23 -5.95 2.99
C ILE A 33 -0.77 -6.06 3.41
N ARG A 34 -0.37 -7.20 4.00
CA ARG A 34 1.03 -7.47 4.33
C ARG A 34 1.91 -7.49 3.08
N ALA A 35 1.49 -8.18 2.03
CA ALA A 35 2.21 -8.19 0.75
C ALA A 35 2.38 -6.77 0.18
N PHE A 36 1.31 -5.96 0.16
CA PHE A 36 1.40 -4.57 -0.33
C PHE A 36 2.33 -3.70 0.54
N ALA A 37 2.28 -3.87 1.87
CA ALA A 37 3.12 -3.12 2.79
C ALA A 37 4.60 -3.55 2.71
N GLN A 38 4.89 -4.78 2.27
CA GLN A 38 6.25 -5.32 2.20
C GLN A 38 6.87 -5.19 0.81
N ASP A 39 6.13 -5.58 -0.23
CA ASP A 39 6.61 -5.69 -1.61
C ASP A 39 6.07 -4.56 -2.52
N GLY A 40 5.14 -3.73 -2.02
CA GLY A 40 4.52 -2.66 -2.80
C GLY A 40 3.62 -3.20 -3.90
N ALA A 41 3.58 -2.50 -5.04
CA ALA A 41 2.81 -2.93 -6.21
C ALA A 41 3.55 -3.90 -7.14
N HIS A 42 4.80 -4.23 -6.81
CA HIS A 42 5.74 -4.96 -7.67
C HIS A 42 6.05 -6.37 -7.18
N GLY A 43 5.48 -6.76 -6.04
CA GLY A 43 5.53 -8.14 -5.54
C GLY A 43 4.65 -9.09 -6.33
N PRO A 44 4.65 -10.39 -5.97
CA PRO A 44 3.82 -11.42 -6.63
C PRO A 44 2.31 -11.18 -6.46
N VAL A 45 1.93 -10.31 -5.51
CA VAL A 45 0.55 -9.94 -5.23
C VAL A 45 0.36 -8.48 -5.63
N HIS A 46 -0.26 -8.26 -6.80
CA HIS A 46 -0.55 -6.92 -7.29
C HIS A 46 -1.86 -6.37 -6.69
N PRO A 47 -1.86 -5.13 -6.18
CA PRO A 47 -3.08 -4.45 -5.74
C PRO A 47 -3.90 -3.97 -6.93
N THR A 48 -5.21 -4.15 -6.86
CA THR A 48 -6.16 -3.58 -7.83
C THR A 48 -6.39 -2.10 -7.56
N GLN A 49 -6.92 -1.37 -8.54
CA GLN A 49 -7.26 0.04 -8.37
C GLN A 49 -8.30 0.27 -7.24
N ALA A 50 -9.27 -0.64 -7.09
CA ALA A 50 -10.25 -0.59 -6.00
C ALA A 50 -9.57 -0.75 -4.64
N GLU A 51 -8.67 -1.74 -4.49
CA GLU A 51 -7.91 -1.93 -3.27
C GLU A 51 -7.03 -0.72 -2.94
N LEU A 52 -6.40 -0.10 -3.94
CA LEU A 52 -5.62 1.13 -3.74
C LEU A 52 -6.49 2.30 -3.26
N ALA A 53 -7.73 2.42 -3.76
CA ALA A 53 -8.68 3.42 -3.30
C ALA A 53 -9.13 3.20 -1.85
N GLU A 54 -9.39 1.94 -1.48
CA GLU A 54 -9.73 1.57 -0.09
C GLU A 54 -8.56 1.84 0.87
N LEU A 55 -7.33 1.48 0.48
CA LEU A 55 -6.12 1.75 1.27
C LEU A 55 -5.87 3.25 1.43
N ALA A 56 -6.04 4.02 0.35
CA ALA A 56 -5.91 5.48 0.39
C ALA A 56 -6.91 6.08 1.39
N THR A 57 -8.17 5.65 1.33
CA THR A 57 -9.23 6.11 2.23
C THR A 57 -8.95 5.70 3.67
N ALA A 58 -8.61 4.44 3.92
CA ALA A 58 -8.32 3.94 5.27
C ALA A 58 -7.13 4.66 5.91
N LEU A 59 -6.10 4.99 5.12
CA LEU A 59 -4.92 5.71 5.59
C LEU A 59 -5.04 7.24 5.50
N ALA A 60 -6.18 7.76 5.01
CA ALA A 60 -6.36 9.14 4.53
C ALA A 60 -5.13 9.69 3.80
N LEU A 61 -4.65 8.91 2.84
CA LEU A 61 -3.67 9.31 1.86
C LEU A 61 -4.39 9.83 0.62
N PRO A 62 -3.82 10.82 -0.09
CA PRO A 62 -4.37 11.26 -1.35
C PRO A 62 -4.27 10.13 -2.39
N LEU A 63 -5.42 9.74 -2.96
CA LEU A 63 -5.50 8.68 -3.96
C LEU A 63 -4.54 8.86 -5.15
N PRO A 64 -4.34 10.07 -5.71
CA PRO A 64 -3.36 10.27 -6.79
C PRO A 64 -1.93 9.86 -6.42
N GLU A 65 -1.50 10.09 -5.17
CA GLU A 65 -0.16 9.69 -4.71
C GLU A 65 -0.06 8.17 -4.58
N VAL A 66 -1.11 7.52 -4.08
CA VAL A 66 -1.17 6.05 -3.96
C VAL A 66 -1.13 5.40 -5.34
N LEU A 67 -1.88 5.92 -6.31
CA LEU A 67 -1.87 5.43 -7.69
C LEU A 67 -0.55 5.72 -8.42
N ALA A 68 0.12 6.84 -8.11
CA ALA A 68 1.44 7.13 -8.64
C ALA A 68 2.48 6.17 -8.07
N ALA A 69 2.48 5.95 -6.75
CA ALA A 69 3.39 5.03 -6.08
C ALA A 69 3.22 3.58 -6.57
N ALA A 70 1.98 3.15 -6.84
CA ALA A 70 1.72 1.83 -7.40
C ALA A 70 2.20 1.65 -8.86
N ARG A 71 2.33 2.75 -9.62
CA ARG A 71 2.82 2.74 -11.02
C ARG A 71 4.32 2.93 -11.15
N THR A 72 4.96 3.48 -10.11
CA THR A 72 6.40 3.78 -10.17
C THR A 72 7.13 2.46 -9.96
N PRO A 73 7.87 1.92 -10.95
CA PRO A 73 8.67 0.72 -10.73
C PRO A 73 9.63 0.97 -9.57
N GLN A 74 9.77 -0.02 -8.68
CA GLN A 74 10.95 -0.05 -7.82
C GLN A 74 12.13 0.02 -8.79
N THR A 75 12.84 1.15 -8.78
CA THR A 75 14.15 1.24 -9.40
C THR A 75 15.00 0.34 -8.53
N ALA A 76 14.97 -0.95 -8.85
CA ALA A 76 15.88 -1.93 -8.31
C ALA A 76 17.26 -1.41 -8.68
N SER A 77 17.92 -0.83 -7.67
CA SER A 77 19.36 -0.72 -7.61
C SER A 77 19.90 -2.11 -7.92
N SER A 78 20.32 -2.31 -9.18
CA SER A 78 21.18 -3.41 -9.56
C SER A 78 22.58 -2.90 -9.25
N ALA A 79 23.10 -3.24 -8.06
CA ALA A 79 24.49 -3.05 -7.70
C ALA A 79 24.96 -4.30 -6.97
#